data_AF-A0A349TG52-F1
#
_entry.id   AF-A0A349TG52-F1
#
_cell.length_a   1.000
_cell.length_b   1.000
_cell.length_c   1.000
_cell.angle_alpha   90.00
_cell.angle_beta   90.00
_cell.angle_gamma   90.00
#
_symmetry.space_group_name_H-M   'P 1'
#
loop_
_entity.id
_entity.type
_entity.pdbx_description
1 polymer ?
#
loop_
_entity_poly.entity_id
_entity_poly.type
_entity_poly.pdbx_seq_one_letter_code
_entity_poly.pdbx_strand_id
1 'polypeptide(L)'
;MNQGQADNSLLLRFGLSAVPFLISIGLLGLAVQSGAFLKFALSWPVMQAMGYSFTIRLAKGDISHPLVTAQIALHWLVLALLVGLIARGV
;
A
#
# COMPACT_ATOMS: atom_id res chain seq x y z
N MET A 1 21.48 13.10 14.11
CA MET A 1 20.09 12.59 14.13
C MET A 1 19.97 11.71 15.36
N ASN A 2 19.10 12.02 16.33
CA ASN A 2 18.96 11.24 17.56
C ASN A 2 18.30 9.89 17.27
N GLN A 3 18.75 8.81 17.93
CA GLN A 3 18.23 7.45 17.71
C GLN A 3 16.69 7.37 17.76
N GLY A 4 16.06 8.02 18.75
CA GLY A 4 14.60 8.05 18.85
C GLY A 4 13.87 8.71 17.67
N GLN A 5 14.52 9.59 16.91
CA GLN A 5 13.93 10.20 15.71
C GLN A 5 14.00 9.26 14.49
N ALA A 6 15.03 8.42 14.41
CA ALA A 6 15.14 7.39 13.39
C ALA A 6 14.07 6.30 13.59
N ASP A 7 13.89 5.84 14.83
CA ASP A 7 12.89 4.81 15.17
C ASP A 7 11.45 5.28 14.86
N ASN A 8 11.10 6.50 15.24
CA ASN A 8 9.78 7.09 14.93
C ASN A 8 9.53 7.19 13.42
N SER A 9 10.56 7.54 12.64
CA SER A 9 10.43 7.66 11.18
C SER A 9 10.23 6.30 10.49
N LEU A 10 10.88 5.26 11.00
CA LEU A 10 10.73 3.89 10.52
C LEU A 10 9.33 3.36 10.82
N LEU A 11 8.87 3.51 12.08
CA LEU A 11 7.53 3.11 12.49
C LEU A 11 6.44 3.82 11.67
N LEU A 12 6.59 5.12 11.41
CA LEU A 12 5.69 5.87 10.53
C LEU A 12 5.64 5.29 9.12
N ARG A 13 6.80 4.98 8.52
CA ARG A 13 6.86 4.41 7.17
C ARG A 13 6.20 3.02 7.10
N PHE A 14 6.40 2.19 8.11
CA PHE A 14 5.70 0.91 8.23
C PHE A 14 4.19 1.07 8.38
N GLY A 15 3.73 1.99 9.23
CA GLY A 15 2.31 2.30 9.37
C GLY A 15 1.70 2.78 8.06
N LEU A 16 2.38 3.71 7.37
CA LEU A 16 1.91 4.28 6.11
C LEU A 16 1.89 3.26 4.96
N SER A 17 2.79 2.28 4.93
CA SER A 17 2.76 1.21 3.92
C SER A 17 1.69 0.15 4.20
N ALA A 18 1.40 -0.12 5.48
CA ALA A 18 0.42 -1.11 5.90
C ALA A 18 -1.03 -0.67 5.62
N VAL A 19 -1.36 0.62 5.76
CA VAL A 19 -2.74 1.10 5.63
C VAL A 19 -3.36 0.79 4.24
N PRO A 20 -2.74 1.13 3.10
CA PRO A 20 -3.28 0.77 1.79
C PRO A 20 -3.44 -0.74 1.59
N PHE A 21 -2.57 -1.53 2.21
CA PHE A 21 -2.63 -3.00 2.16
C PHE A 21 -3.82 -3.53 2.95
N LEU A 22 -4.01 -3.06 4.19
CA LEU A 22 -5.15 -3.44 5.02
C LEU A 22 -6.49 -3.07 4.38
N ILE A 23 -6.57 -1.89 3.75
CA ILE A 23 -7.76 -1.48 2.98
C ILE A 23 -8.02 -2.45 1.82
N SER A 24 -6.96 -2.91 1.15
CA SER A 24 -7.07 -3.88 0.07
C SER A 24 -7.60 -5.23 0.55
N ILE A 25 -7.21 -5.68 1.74
CA ILE A 25 -7.74 -6.89 2.36
C ILE A 25 -9.21 -6.71 2.75
N GLY A 26 -9.60 -5.56 3.29
CA GLY A 26 -11.00 -5.23 3.57
C GLY A 26 -11.87 -5.26 2.31
N LEU A 27 -11.39 -4.64 1.23
CA LEU A 27 -12.04 -4.67 -0.08
C LEU A 27 -12.17 -6.10 -0.64
N LEU A 28 -11.14 -6.94 -0.45
CA LEU A 28 -11.22 -8.34 -0.83
C LEU A 28 -12.32 -9.09 -0.07
N GLY A 29 -12.45 -8.86 1.25
CA GLY A 29 -13.54 -9.43 2.04
C GLY A 29 -14.92 -9.04 1.50
N LEU A 30 -15.12 -7.75 1.19
CA LEU A 30 -16.37 -7.25 0.61
C LEU A 30 -16.64 -7.81 -0.79
N ALA A 31 -15.60 -7.95 -1.62
CA ALA A 31 -15.70 -8.50 -2.97
C ALA A 31 -16.04 -10.01 -2.95
N VAL A 32 -15.47 -10.76 -2.01
CA VAL A 32 -15.81 -12.19 -1.81
C VAL A 32 -17.27 -12.35 -1.40
N GLN A 33 -17.79 -11.47 -0.52
CA GLN A 33 -19.18 -11.52 -0.09
C GLN A 33 -20.17 -11.12 -1.20
N SER A 34 -19.86 -10.08 -1.97
CA SER A 34 -20.78 -9.51 -2.97
C SER A 34 -20.66 -10.12 -4.37
N GLY A 35 -19.57 -10.84 -4.67
CA GLY A 35 -19.26 -11.30 -6.02
C GLY A 35 -18.71 -10.20 -6.96
N ALA A 36 -18.80 -8.93 -6.57
CA ALA A 36 -18.42 -7.80 -7.40
C ALA A 36 -16.90 -7.54 -7.35
N PHE A 37 -16.32 -7.16 -8.48
CA PHE A 37 -14.90 -6.77 -8.60
C PHE A 37 -13.88 -7.79 -8.06
N LEU A 38 -14.26 -9.06 -7.93
CA LEU A 38 -13.47 -10.11 -7.25
C LEU A 38 -12.07 -10.28 -7.86
N LYS A 39 -11.96 -10.21 -9.19
CA LYS A 39 -10.65 -10.25 -9.89
C LYS A 39 -9.77 -9.07 -9.49
N PHE A 40 -10.31 -7.86 -9.47
CA PHE A 40 -9.57 -6.67 -9.06
C PHE A 40 -9.15 -6.78 -7.59
N ALA A 41 -10.10 -7.11 -6.71
CA ALA A 41 -9.85 -7.19 -5.27
C ALA A 41 -8.86 -8.29 -4.88
N LEU A 42 -8.72 -9.35 -5.68
CA LEU A 42 -7.70 -10.38 -5.50
C LEU A 42 -6.33 -9.93 -6.03
N SER A 43 -6.29 -9.40 -7.26
CA SER A 43 -5.03 -8.99 -7.90
C SER A 43 -4.38 -7.80 -7.19
N TRP A 44 -5.19 -6.91 -6.63
CA TRP A 44 -4.74 -5.68 -5.99
C TRP A 44 -3.78 -5.91 -4.80
N PRO A 45 -4.15 -6.62 -3.71
CA PRO A 45 -3.24 -6.88 -2.59
C PRO A 45 -2.03 -7.74 -2.99
N VAL A 46 -2.18 -8.67 -3.92
CA VAL A 46 -1.06 -9.47 -4.45
C VAL A 46 -0.03 -8.57 -5.13
N MET A 47 -0.48 -7.63 -5.97
CA MET A 47 0.38 -6.66 -6.63
C MET A 47 1.07 -5.73 -5.61
N GLN A 48 0.37 -5.29 -4.56
CA GLN A 48 1.00 -4.47 -3.51
C GLN A 48 2.13 -5.22 -2.82
N ALA A 49 1.88 -6.47 -2.40
CA ALA A 49 2.87 -7.30 -1.73
C ALA A 49 4.11 -7.54 -2.61
N MET A 50 3.90 -7.87 -3.89
CA MET A 50 4.99 -8.03 -4.85
C MET A 50 5.74 -6.72 -5.09
N GLY A 51 5.01 -5.61 -5.24
CA GLY A 51 5.58 -4.28 -5.47
C GLY A 51 6.51 -3.86 -4.33
N TYR A 52 6.04 -3.91 -3.08
CA TYR A 52 6.89 -3.60 -1.92
C TYR A 52 8.08 -4.56 -1.81
N SER A 53 7.88 -5.85 -2.02
CA SER A 53 8.96 -6.84 -1.98
C SER A 53 10.04 -6.55 -3.02
N PHE A 54 9.65 -6.21 -4.25
CA PHE A 54 10.58 -5.88 -5.32
C PHE A 54 11.32 -4.58 -5.04
N THR A 55 10.61 -3.55 -4.56
CA THR A 55 11.22 -2.26 -4.21
C THR A 55 12.22 -2.39 -3.07
N ILE A 56 11.92 -3.19 -2.04
CA ILE A 56 12.86 -3.46 -0.93
C ILE A 56 14.09 -4.22 -1.46
N ARG A 57 13.90 -5.19 -2.35
CA ARG A 57 15.02 -5.90 -3.00
C ARG A 57 15.91 -4.96 -3.81
N LEU A 58 15.32 -4.06 -4.61
CA LEU A 58 16.06 -3.04 -5.36
C LEU A 58 16.78 -2.05 -4.45
N ALA A 59 16.18 -1.72 -3.31
CA ALA A 59 16.80 -0.92 -2.26
C ALA A 59 17.84 -1.68 -1.42
N LYS A 60 18.18 -2.93 -1.80
CA LYS A 60 19.13 -3.79 -1.07
C LYS A 60 18.76 -4.00 0.40
N GLY A 61 17.46 -4.02 0.70
CA GLY A 61 16.94 -4.16 2.06
C GLY A 61 16.80 -2.85 2.83
N ASP A 62 17.18 -1.70 2.26
CA ASP A 62 17.04 -0.41 2.92
C ASP A 62 15.60 0.14 2.80
N ILE A 63 14.88 0.11 3.92
CA ILE A 63 13.50 0.62 4.04
C ILE A 63 13.48 2.16 4.07
N SER A 64 14.62 2.79 4.37
CA SER A 64 14.78 4.25 4.33
C SER A 64 14.93 4.77 2.90
N HIS A 65 15.21 3.88 1.94
CA HIS A 65 15.50 4.25 0.57
C HIS A 65 14.36 5.06 -0.08
N PRO A 66 14.67 6.10 -0.88
CA PRO A 66 13.67 6.92 -1.56
C PRO A 66 12.69 6.10 -2.42
N LEU A 67 13.15 4.99 -3.00
CA LEU A 67 12.32 4.05 -3.76
C LEU A 67 11.15 3.49 -2.93
N VAL A 68 11.40 3.10 -1.69
CA VAL A 68 10.35 2.59 -0.79
C VAL A 68 9.36 3.69 -0.45
N THR A 69 9.85 4.92 -0.25
CA THR A 69 9.00 6.09 0.03
C THR A 69 8.10 6.42 -1.17
N ALA A 70 8.67 6.40 -2.39
CA ALA A 70 7.92 6.59 -3.62
C ALA A 70 6.85 5.50 -3.82
N GLN A 71 7.18 4.25 -3.48
CA GLN A 71 6.22 3.14 -3.54
C GLN A 71 5.04 3.36 -2.60
N ILE A 72 5.29 3.81 -1.37
CA ILE A 72 4.23 4.15 -0.40
C ILE A 72 3.36 5.28 -0.96
N ALA A 73 3.98 6.36 -1.44
CA ALA A 73 3.27 7.51 -1.99
C ALA A 73 2.39 7.14 -3.20
N LEU A 74 2.89 6.27 -4.10
CA LEU A 74 2.14 5.78 -5.26
C LEU A 74 0.90 4.99 -4.85
N HIS A 75 0.99 4.12 -3.84
CA HIS A 75 -0.18 3.37 -3.38
C HIS A 75 -1.25 4.27 -2.76
N TRP A 76 -0.82 5.28 -1.99
CA TRP A 76 -1.73 6.30 -1.48
C TRP A 76 -2.37 7.13 -2.59
N LEU A 77 -1.61 7.51 -3.61
CA LEU A 77 -2.15 8.21 -4.79
C LEU A 77 -3.20 7.36 -5.49
N VAL A 78 -2.92 6.09 -5.78
CA VAL A 78 -3.89 5.23 -6.46
C VAL A 78 -5.11 4.97 -5.57
N LEU A 79 -4.92 4.80 -4.26
CA LEU A 79 -6.04 4.68 -3.32
C LEU A 79 -6.92 5.94 -3.33
N ALA A 80 -6.33 7.14 -3.32
CA ALA A 80 -7.07 8.39 -3.41
C ALA A 80 -7.83 8.51 -4.74
N LEU A 81 -7.19 8.12 -5.86
CA LEU A 81 -7.84 8.08 -7.17
C LEU A 81 -8.98 7.07 -7.22
N LEU A 82 -8.83 5.89 -6.60
CA LEU A 82 -9.87 4.88 -6.52
C LEU A 82 -11.06 5.39 -5.70
N VAL A 83 -10.81 6.00 -4.54
CA VAL A 83 -11.85 6.65 -3.73
C VAL A 83 -12.55 7.76 -4.54
N GLY A 84 -11.77 8.60 -5.24
CA GLY A 84 -12.32 9.65 -6.10
C GLY A 84 -13.17 9.10 -7.25
N LEU A 85 -12.77 7.98 -7.85
CA LEU A 85 -13.53 7.30 -8.90
C LEU A 85 -14.84 6.72 -8.36
N ILE A 86 -14.82 6.06 -7.21
CA ILE A 86 -16.01 5.52 -6.55
C ILE A 86 -16.94 6.65 -6.12
N ALA A 87 -16.41 7.75 -5.58
CA ALA A 87 -17.19 8.92 -5.16
C ALA A 87 -17.78 9.69 -6.35
N ARG A 88 -17.07 9.73 -7.49
CA ARG A 88 -17.57 10.26 -8.76
C ARG A 88 -18.66 9.38 -9.38
N GLY A 89 -18.65 8.10 -9.02
CA GLY A 89 -19.62 7.10 -9.41
C GLY A 89 -19.22 6.30 -10.67
N VAL A 90 -19.36 4.98 -10.74
CA VAL A 90 -20.40 4.15 -10.09
C VAL A 90 -21.70 4.91 -9.85
#